data_AF-A0A816X302-F1
#
_entry.id   AF-A0A816X302-F1
#
_cell.length_a   1.000
_cell.length_b   1.000
_cell.length_c   1.000
_cell.angle_alpha   90.00
_cell.angle_beta   90.00
_cell.angle_gamma   90.00
#
_symmetry.space_group_name_H-M   'P 1'
#
loop_
_entity.id
_entity.type
_entity.pdbx_description
1 polymer ?
#
loop_
_entity_poly.entity_id
_entity_poly.type
_entity_poly.pdbx_seq_one_letter_code
_entity_poly.pdbx_strand_id
1 'polypeptide(L)'
;DNVHEKVNEPPRTTLTAFFLLCQKDDFAKTLLYCDVPKYYTWNASEKVFKRRVQGTAVLGYPDVREGDALSRVYTVHPNNFECFFLRLLLYAVRGPTLFEALGTVNGRICATFREACQLHGLLEDDQ
;
A
#
# COMPACT_ATOMS: atom_id res chain seq x y z
N ASP A 1 -2.96 -11.76 -35.32
CA ASP A 1 -4.11 -10.99 -34.81
C ASP A 1 -4.48 -11.53 -33.44
N ASN A 2 -4.40 -10.83 -32.30
CA ASN A 2 -4.39 -9.40 -31.98
C ASN A 2 -3.23 -9.08 -31.02
N VAL A 3 -2.34 -8.17 -31.42
CA VAL A 3 -1.28 -7.62 -30.54
C VAL A 3 -1.35 -6.08 -30.53
N HIS A 4 -2.56 -5.56 -30.67
CA HIS A 4 -2.92 -4.17 -30.33
C HIS A 4 -3.72 -4.33 -29.04
N GLU A 5 -3.22 -3.97 -27.85
CA GLU A 5 -3.10 -2.60 -27.41
C GLU A 5 -2.32 -2.61 -26.06
N LYS A 6 -0.99 -2.51 -26.09
CA LYS A 6 -0.20 -2.16 -24.89
C LYS A 6 0.04 -0.66 -24.89
N VAL A 7 -1.05 0.10 -24.77
CA VAL A 7 -1.02 1.55 -24.68
C VAL A 7 -0.73 1.94 -23.23
N ASN A 8 0.48 2.47 -23.00
CA ASN A 8 0.82 3.48 -21.99
C ASN A 8 0.25 3.34 -20.56
N GLU A 9 0.19 2.15 -19.97
CA GLU A 9 0.06 2.06 -18.51
C GLU A 9 1.43 2.25 -17.86
N PRO A 10 1.59 3.18 -16.90
CA PRO A 10 2.84 3.29 -16.15
C PRO A 10 3.18 1.93 -15.52
N PRO A 11 4.48 1.57 -15.44
CA PRO A 11 4.88 0.24 -14.98
C PRO A 11 4.26 -0.05 -13.61
N ARG A 12 3.50 -1.14 -13.51
CA ARG A 12 2.90 -1.58 -12.24
C ARG A 12 3.99 -1.69 -11.16
N THR A 13 3.92 -0.82 -10.17
CA THR A 13 4.84 -0.79 -9.03
C THR A 13 4.29 -1.69 -7.92
N THR A 14 5.10 -1.96 -6.91
CA THR A 14 4.63 -2.68 -5.70
C THR A 14 3.51 -1.90 -5.01
N LEU A 15 3.56 -0.57 -5.00
CA LEU A 15 2.50 0.26 -4.43
C LEU A 15 1.18 0.17 -5.23
N THR A 16 1.21 0.28 -6.56
CA THR A 16 -0.03 0.17 -7.34
C THR A 16 -0.58 -1.26 -7.37
N ALA A 17 0.28 -2.27 -7.23
CA ALA A 17 -0.17 -3.64 -7.02
C ALA A 17 -0.82 -3.85 -5.65
N PHE A 18 -0.38 -3.13 -4.61
CA PHE A 18 -1.06 -3.15 -3.30
C PHE A 18 -2.46 -2.55 -3.40
N PHE A 19 -2.63 -1.43 -4.11
CA PHE A 19 -3.96 -0.87 -4.33
C PHE A 19 -4.91 -1.86 -5.01
N LEU A 20 -4.43 -2.54 -6.05
CA LEU A 20 -5.20 -3.58 -6.74
C LEU A 20 -5.49 -4.79 -5.84
N LEU A 21 -4.57 -5.13 -4.93
CA LEU A 21 -4.80 -6.17 -3.93
C LEU A 21 -5.92 -5.75 -2.98
N CYS A 22 -5.90 -4.52 -2.46
CA CYS A 22 -6.95 -3.99 -1.59
C CYS A 22 -8.31 -3.89 -2.29
N GLN A 23 -8.35 -3.68 -3.61
CA GLN A 23 -9.61 -3.70 -4.36
C GLN A 23 -10.24 -5.12 -4.42
N LYS A 24 -9.42 -6.17 -4.36
CA LYS A 24 -9.83 -7.55 -4.68
C LYS A 24 -9.90 -8.48 -3.48
N ASP A 25 -9.17 -8.20 -2.41
CA ASP A 25 -9.06 -9.06 -1.22
C ASP A 25 -9.46 -8.27 0.03
N ASP A 26 -10.53 -8.68 0.70
CA ASP A 26 -11.02 -8.00 1.90
C ASP A 26 -10.04 -8.08 3.07
N PHE A 27 -9.21 -9.13 3.14
CA PHE A 27 -8.14 -9.18 4.14
C PHE A 27 -7.09 -8.11 3.86
N ALA A 28 -6.73 -7.88 2.60
CA ALA A 28 -5.76 -6.84 2.25
C ALA A 28 -6.26 -5.43 2.60
N LYS A 29 -7.57 -5.20 2.66
CA LYS A 29 -8.15 -3.92 3.11
C LYS A 29 -7.87 -3.63 4.59
N THR A 30 -7.57 -4.65 5.39
CA THR A 30 -7.26 -4.49 6.83
C THR A 30 -5.78 -4.20 7.09
N LEU A 31 -4.94 -4.25 6.06
CA LEU A 31 -3.49 -4.14 6.19
C LEU A 31 -2.96 -2.74 5.91
N LEU A 32 -1.90 -2.37 6.62
CA LEU A 32 -0.99 -1.30 6.21
C LEU A 32 -0.05 -1.83 5.13
N TYR A 33 0.52 -0.94 4.31
CA TYR A 33 1.47 -1.36 3.29
C TYR A 33 2.69 -2.09 3.89
N CYS A 34 3.12 -1.68 5.09
CA CYS A 34 4.22 -2.33 5.81
C CYS A 34 3.86 -3.74 6.35
N ASP A 35 2.58 -4.09 6.47
CA ASP A 35 2.18 -5.42 6.91
C ASP A 35 2.02 -6.40 5.75
N VAL A 36 1.89 -5.91 4.51
CA VAL A 36 1.71 -6.75 3.30
C VAL A 36 2.74 -7.88 3.21
N PRO A 37 4.06 -7.66 3.41
CA PRO A 37 5.04 -8.73 3.30
C PRO A 37 4.84 -9.87 4.29
N LYS A 38 4.16 -9.66 5.43
CA LYS A 38 3.86 -10.71 6.41
C LYS A 38 2.84 -11.72 5.88
N TYR A 39 1.96 -11.32 4.97
CA TYR A 39 0.84 -12.15 4.49
C TYR A 39 0.90 -12.45 2.99
N TYR A 40 1.63 -11.63 2.24
CA TYR A 40 1.74 -11.74 0.79
C TYR A 40 3.21 -11.69 0.34
N THR A 41 3.50 -12.38 -0.77
CA THR A 41 4.79 -12.37 -1.44
C THR A 41 4.67 -11.67 -2.78
N TRP A 42 5.66 -10.86 -3.13
CA TRP A 42 5.74 -10.21 -4.43
C TRP A 42 6.12 -11.22 -5.53
N ASN A 43 5.26 -11.38 -6.53
CA ASN A 43 5.58 -12.08 -7.77
C ASN A 43 6.04 -11.05 -8.80
N ALA A 44 7.34 -11.01 -9.08
CA ALA A 44 7.95 -10.02 -9.97
C ALA A 44 7.55 -10.21 -11.46
N SER A 45 7.32 -11.46 -11.87
CA SER A 45 6.96 -11.78 -13.27
C SER A 45 5.55 -11.28 -13.61
N GLU A 46 4.59 -11.49 -12.72
CA GLU A 46 3.20 -11.07 -12.90
C GLU A 46 2.93 -9.67 -12.32
N LYS A 47 3.87 -9.12 -11.56
CA LYS A 47 3.76 -7.85 -10.84
C LYS A 47 2.52 -7.79 -9.93
N VAL A 48 2.34 -8.85 -9.15
CA VAL A 48 1.20 -9.00 -8.21
C VAL A 48 1.65 -9.54 -6.87
N PHE A 49 0.88 -9.26 -5.82
CA PHE A 49 1.00 -9.92 -4.54
C PHE A 49 0.22 -11.23 -4.54
N LYS A 50 0.86 -12.32 -4.10
CA LYS A 50 0.23 -13.62 -3.88
C LYS A 50 0.21 -13.94 -2.40
N ARG A 51 -0.87 -14.55 -1.90
CA ARG A 51 -0.95 -15.00 -0.50
C ARG A 51 0.21 -15.94 -0.17
N ARG A 52 0.72 -15.83 1.04
CA ARG A 52 1.70 -16.78 1.56
C ARG A 52 1.04 -18.14 1.77
N VAL A 53 1.81 -19.17 1.47
CA VAL A 53 1.42 -20.58 1.65
C VAL A 53 1.98 -21.17 2.95
N GLN A 54 2.99 -20.54 3.53
CA GLN A 54 3.66 -20.93 4.77
C GLN A 54 3.48 -19.86 5.84
N GLY A 55 3.40 -20.28 7.09
CA GLY A 55 3.20 -19.41 8.25
C GLY A 55 2.06 -19.87 9.16
N THR A 56 1.78 -19.06 10.18
CA THR A 56 0.71 -19.29 11.14
C THR A 56 -0.65 -18.94 10.52
N ALA A 57 -1.69 -19.73 10.77
CA ALA A 57 -3.04 -19.40 10.32
C ALA A 57 -3.54 -18.13 11.02
N VAL A 58 -4.12 -17.19 10.26
CA VAL A 58 -4.72 -15.99 10.84
C VAL A 58 -6.14 -16.32 11.32
N LEU A 59 -6.44 -16.00 12.58
CA LEU A 59 -7.77 -16.22 13.15
C LEU A 59 -8.83 -15.45 12.35
N GLY A 60 -9.93 -16.12 11.98
CA GLY A 60 -10.99 -15.53 11.16
C GLY A 60 -10.70 -15.54 9.65
N TYR A 61 -9.50 -15.91 9.22
CA TYR A 61 -9.09 -15.97 7.81
C TYR A 61 -8.36 -17.29 7.51
N PRO A 62 -9.09 -18.41 7.30
CA PRO A 62 -8.50 -19.75 7.20
C PRO A 62 -7.51 -19.91 6.04
N ASP A 63 -7.72 -19.15 4.96
CA ASP A 63 -6.88 -19.12 3.76
C ASP A 63 -5.74 -18.09 3.82
N VAL A 64 -5.49 -17.50 4.99
CA VAL A 64 -4.43 -16.50 5.19
C VAL A 64 -3.37 -17.05 6.15
N ARG A 65 -2.10 -16.86 5.76
CA ARG A 65 -0.93 -17.23 6.54
C ARG A 65 -0.12 -16.00 6.89
N GLU A 66 0.28 -15.91 8.15
CA GLU A 66 1.22 -14.92 8.67
C GLU A 66 2.63 -15.52 8.76
N GLY A 67 3.60 -14.88 8.13
CA GLY A 67 5.01 -15.23 8.22
C GLY A 67 5.87 -14.13 8.84
N ASP A 68 7.11 -14.45 9.17
CA ASP A 68 8.06 -13.58 9.89
C ASP A 68 8.71 -12.47 9.04
N ALA A 69 8.12 -12.17 7.88
CA ALA A 69 8.70 -11.23 6.94
C ALA A 69 8.54 -9.79 7.43
N LEU A 70 9.67 -9.11 7.68
CA LEU A 70 9.71 -7.70 8.05
C LEU A 70 9.70 -6.82 6.81
N SER A 71 8.95 -5.72 6.86
CA SER A 71 8.95 -4.74 5.79
C SER A 71 10.25 -3.95 5.76
N ARG A 72 10.91 -3.95 4.60
CA ARG A 72 12.01 -3.03 4.29
C ARG A 72 11.40 -1.81 3.61
N VAL A 73 11.19 -0.74 4.35
CA VAL A 73 10.64 0.46 3.75
C VAL A 73 11.73 1.23 3.01
N TYR A 74 11.41 1.59 1.77
CA TYR A 74 12.29 2.26 0.83
C TYR A 74 12.97 3.47 1.47
N THR A 75 14.29 3.55 1.31
CA THR A 75 15.05 4.77 1.59
C THR A 75 14.54 5.86 0.64
N VAL A 76 13.85 6.85 1.19
CA VAL A 76 13.39 8.01 0.45
C VAL A 76 14.49 9.05 0.49
N HIS A 77 14.85 9.63 -0.65
CA HIS A 77 15.82 10.73 -0.66
C HIS A 77 15.21 11.95 0.06
N PRO A 78 15.95 12.64 0.95
CA PRO A 78 15.42 13.74 1.77
C PRO A 78 14.79 14.89 0.97
N ASN A 79 15.23 15.12 -0.27
CA ASN A 79 14.66 16.16 -1.14
C ASN A 79 13.31 15.81 -1.78
N ASN A 80 12.78 14.60 -1.56
CA ASN A 80 11.47 14.21 -2.10
C ASN A 80 10.41 14.23 -0.99
N PHE A 81 10.01 15.44 -0.60
CA PHE A 81 9.05 15.69 0.47
C PHE A 81 7.72 14.98 0.26
N GLU A 82 7.21 14.93 -0.98
CA GLU A 82 5.97 14.21 -1.29
C GLU A 82 6.10 12.70 -1.04
N CYS A 83 7.25 12.10 -1.39
CA CYS A 83 7.49 10.69 -1.06
C CYS A 83 7.67 10.44 0.45
N PHE A 84 8.15 11.44 1.21
CA PHE A 84 8.20 11.36 2.67
C PHE A 84 6.78 11.30 3.27
N PHE A 85 5.90 12.22 2.87
CA PHE A 85 4.50 12.22 3.34
C PHE A 85 3.73 10.99 2.87
N LEU A 86 3.92 10.58 1.61
CA LEU A 86 3.36 9.32 1.11
C LEU A 86 3.78 8.12 1.97
N ARG A 87 5.06 8.05 2.36
CA ARG A 87 5.56 6.99 3.25
C ARG A 87 4.83 7.01 4.58
N LEU A 88 4.65 8.18 5.21
CA LEU A 88 3.90 8.29 6.48
C LEU A 88 2.47 7.79 6.33
N LEU A 89 1.77 8.19 5.26
CA LEU A 89 0.40 7.72 5.00
C LEU A 89 0.34 6.20 4.81
N LEU A 90 1.34 5.59 4.16
CA LEU A 90 1.40 4.13 4.01
C LEU A 90 1.58 3.36 5.32
N TYR A 91 1.99 4.03 6.39
CA TYR A 91 2.03 3.50 7.76
C TYR A 91 0.77 3.81 8.58
N ALA A 92 -0.10 4.69 8.11
CA ALA A 92 -1.29 5.12 8.84
C ALA A 92 -2.60 4.63 8.21
N VAL A 93 -2.65 4.57 6.87
CA VAL A 93 -3.86 4.27 6.09
C VAL A 93 -3.90 2.80 5.73
N ARG A 94 -4.95 2.11 6.19
CA ARG A 94 -5.22 0.70 5.88
C ARG A 94 -5.98 0.55 4.57
N GLY A 95 -5.59 -0.43 3.77
CA GLY A 95 -6.36 -0.85 2.61
C GLY A 95 -6.62 0.18 1.50
N PRO A 96 -5.76 1.18 1.22
CA PRO A 96 -6.03 2.16 0.18
C PRO A 96 -6.17 1.47 -1.18
N THR A 97 -7.19 1.86 -1.95
CA THR A 97 -7.47 1.28 -3.27
C THR A 97 -6.96 2.13 -4.44
N LEU A 98 -6.48 3.35 -4.16
CA LEU A 98 -5.84 4.28 -5.09
C LEU A 98 -5.06 5.36 -4.32
N PHE A 99 -4.31 6.21 -5.03
CA PHE A 99 -3.59 7.33 -4.41
C PHE A 99 -4.53 8.33 -3.72
N GLU A 100 -5.70 8.62 -4.30
CA GLU A 100 -6.69 9.52 -3.68
C GLU A 100 -7.18 8.98 -2.32
N ALA A 101 -7.30 7.66 -2.18
CA ALA A 101 -7.69 7.04 -0.91
C ALA A 101 -6.63 7.26 0.19
N LEU A 102 -5.35 7.38 -0.16
CA LEU A 102 -4.30 7.76 0.80
C LEU A 102 -4.42 9.22 1.25
N GLY A 103 -4.86 10.09 0.35
CA GLY A 103 -5.07 11.52 0.62
C GLY A 103 -6.44 11.85 1.20
N THR A 104 -7.31 10.87 1.43
CA THR A 104 -8.67 11.10 1.93
C THR A 104 -8.73 10.94 3.43
N VAL A 105 -9.06 12.01 4.15
CA VAL A 105 -9.19 12.02 5.62
C VAL A 105 -10.59 12.47 5.98
N ASN A 106 -11.32 11.68 6.78
CA ASN A 106 -12.71 11.95 7.18
C ASN A 106 -13.65 12.28 6.00
N GLY A 107 -13.47 11.59 4.87
CA GLY A 107 -14.28 11.79 3.65
C GLY A 107 -13.89 13.02 2.81
N ARG A 108 -12.86 13.78 3.22
CA ARG A 108 -12.31 14.91 2.45
C ARG A 108 -11.03 14.49 1.73
N ILE A 109 -11.00 14.69 0.41
CA ILE A 109 -9.79 14.53 -0.40
C ILE A 109 -8.88 15.73 -0.17
N CYS A 110 -7.65 15.49 0.25
CA CYS A 110 -6.63 16.52 0.44
C CYS A 110 -5.89 16.80 -0.87
N ALA A 111 -5.41 18.05 -1.04
CA ALA A 111 -4.69 18.45 -2.24
C ALA A 111 -3.25 17.90 -2.28
N THR A 112 -2.67 17.61 -1.12
CA THR A 112 -1.29 17.09 -0.98
C THR A 112 -1.23 15.99 0.07
N PHE A 113 -0.24 15.11 -0.03
CA PHE A 113 0.00 14.10 1.01
C PHE A 113 0.43 14.74 2.34
N ARG A 114 1.06 15.93 2.31
CA ARG A 114 1.36 16.71 3.51
C ARG A 114 0.09 17.11 4.26
N GLU A 115 -0.88 17.68 3.57
CA GLU A 115 -2.17 18.07 4.17
C GLU A 115 -2.87 16.85 4.78
N ALA A 116 -2.88 15.71 4.07
CA ALA A 116 -3.41 14.47 4.61
C ALA A 116 -2.66 14.02 5.89
N CYS A 117 -1.32 14.10 5.92
CA CYS A 117 -0.53 13.79 7.11
C CYS A 117 -0.87 14.72 8.30
N GLN A 118 -1.08 16.01 8.05
CA GLN A 118 -1.48 16.97 9.08
C GLN A 118 -2.84 16.62 9.67
N LEU A 119 -3.84 16.35 8.82
CA LEU A 119 -5.18 15.96 9.27
C LEU A 119 -5.20 14.60 9.98
N HIS A 120 -4.28 13.69 9.63
CA HIS A 120 -4.08 12.44 10.35
C HIS A 120 -3.31 12.60 11.67
N GLY A 121 -2.78 13.79 11.99
CA GLY A 121 -1.96 14.04 13.18
C GLY A 121 -0.60 13.34 13.13
N LEU A 122 -0.05 13.09 11.93
CA LEU A 122 1.24 12.42 11.73
C LEU A 122 2.43 13.39 11.75
N LEU A 123 2.17 14.69 11.73
CA LEU A 123 3.19 15.73 11.81
C LEU A 123 3.08 16.43 13.16
N GLU A 124 4.22 16.77 13.75
CA GLU A 124 4.26 17.66 14.91
C GLU A 124 3.79 19.05 14.47
N ASP A 125 2.91 19.66 15.26
CA ASP A 125 2.54 21.05 15.08
C ASP A 125 3.70 21.89 15.61
N ASP A 126 4.46 22.52 14.71
CA ASP A 126 5.50 23.48 15.08
C ASP A 126 4.79 24.78 15.49
N GLN A 127 4.23 24.77 16.71
CA GLN A 127 3.65 25.94 17.36
C GLN A 127 4.64 26.54 18.37
#